data_AF-A8P1T9-F1
#
_entry.id   AF-A8P1T9-F1
#
_cell.length_a   1.000
_cell.length_b   1.000
_cell.length_c   1.000
_cell.angle_alpha   90.00
_cell.angle_beta   90.00
_cell.angle_gamma   90.00
#
_symmetry.space_group_name_H-M   'P 1'
#
loop_
_entity.id
_entity.type
_entity.pdbx_description
1 polymer ?
#
loop_
_entity_poly.entity_id
_entity_poly.type
_entity_poly.pdbx_seq_one_letter_code
_entity_poly.pdbx_strand_id
1 'polypeptide(L)'
;MHLFRPIVVLFLFLASLVLSAPLPHPQNGTGLSIYPRNTDPSKFTGPLRAIADQINKLVHPLPGTSVLWSGRIGNEKPMEGARTYALANGKTTLEMFLETKGINMPDWRVEKDIWKYASRVFAQRSEGQVVAILGDKHTLRDDSVYMTIERPLVLEKDGTGLVEIRPGQPPEVIKKLEVKNKGSSSKPGTNARKSSSDSGKGKKTVALPRNVAKRK
;
A
#
# COMPACT_ATOMS: atom_id res chain seq x y z
N MET A 1 0.82 -13.06 80.26
CA MET A 1 -0.60 -13.40 80.08
C MET A 1 -1.19 -12.45 79.04
N HIS A 2 -1.95 -13.01 78.10
CA HIS A 2 -2.49 -12.41 76.88
C HIS A 2 -3.32 -11.13 77.08
N LEU A 3 -3.35 -10.27 76.05
CA LEU A 3 -4.55 -9.65 75.42
C LEU A 3 -4.07 -8.70 74.28
N PHE A 4 -3.91 -9.15 73.02
CA PHE A 4 -4.86 -9.18 71.88
C PHE A 4 -5.41 -7.82 71.34
N ARG A 5 -4.81 -7.38 70.19
CA ARG A 5 -5.37 -6.72 68.96
C ARG A 5 -5.88 -5.25 69.00
N PRO A 6 -6.05 -4.50 67.86
CA PRO A 6 -5.92 -4.84 66.42
C PRO A 6 -5.18 -3.82 65.48
N ILE A 7 -4.72 -4.35 64.34
CA ILE A 7 -4.81 -3.86 62.93
C ILE A 7 -4.85 -2.34 62.66
N VAL A 8 -3.80 -1.80 62.01
CA VAL A 8 -3.95 -0.85 60.89
C VAL A 8 -2.88 -1.19 59.83
N VAL A 9 -3.32 -1.87 58.78
CA VAL A 9 -2.61 -2.00 57.52
C VAL A 9 -2.89 -0.71 56.74
N LEU A 10 -1.86 0.09 56.45
CA LEU A 10 -2.00 1.18 55.48
C LEU A 10 -0.87 1.10 54.45
N PHE A 11 -1.17 0.38 53.38
CA PHE A 11 -0.45 0.42 52.11
C PHE A 11 -0.63 1.80 51.48
N LEU A 12 0.44 2.59 51.38
CA LEU A 12 0.50 3.76 50.51
C LEU A 12 1.24 3.38 49.21
N PHE A 13 0.51 2.70 48.32
CA PHE A 13 0.87 2.58 46.91
C PHE A 13 0.35 3.85 46.21
N LEU A 14 1.21 4.85 46.02
CA LEU A 14 0.91 5.95 45.10
C LEU A 14 0.98 5.42 43.67
N ALA A 15 -0.18 5.03 43.14
CA ALA A 15 -0.38 4.82 41.72
C ALA A 15 -0.34 6.18 41.02
N SER A 16 0.72 6.44 40.25
CA SER A 16 0.75 7.51 39.27
C SER A 16 -0.28 7.24 38.17
N LEU A 17 -1.52 7.71 38.35
CA LEU A 17 -2.46 7.87 37.25
C LEU A 17 -2.00 9.06 36.41
N VAL A 18 -1.25 8.77 35.34
CA VAL A 18 -1.21 9.70 34.20
C VAL A 18 -2.57 9.58 33.53
N LEU A 19 -3.43 10.60 33.72
CA LEU A 19 -4.61 10.80 32.89
C LEU A 19 -4.10 10.98 31.45
N SER A 20 -4.10 9.91 30.67
CA SER A 20 -3.96 10.02 29.22
C SER A 20 -5.26 10.63 28.70
N ALA A 21 -5.33 11.96 28.69
CA ALA A 21 -6.44 12.66 28.06
C ALA A 21 -6.52 12.17 26.60
N PRO A 22 -7.70 11.76 26.10
CA PRO A 22 -7.86 11.48 24.69
C PRO A 22 -7.50 12.75 23.92
N LEU A 23 -6.53 12.64 23.01
CA LEU A 23 -6.25 13.70 22.05
C LEU A 23 -7.57 14.04 21.34
N PRO A 24 -7.94 15.33 21.22
CA PRO A 24 -9.16 15.72 20.53
C PRO A 24 -9.10 15.18 19.10
N HIS A 25 -9.95 14.21 18.80
CA HIS A 25 -10.30 13.81 17.45
C HIS A 25 -11.16 14.94 16.86
N PRO A 26 -10.73 15.65 15.81
CA PRO A 26 -11.62 16.53 15.09
C PRO A 26 -12.57 15.67 14.26
N GLN A 27 -13.71 15.32 14.86
CA GLN A 27 -14.90 14.85 14.16
C GLN A 27 -15.94 15.95 14.32
N ASN A 28 -16.04 16.81 13.30
CA ASN A 28 -17.31 17.37 12.79
C ASN A 28 -17.07 18.44 11.71
N GLY A 29 -17.49 18.13 10.49
CA GLY A 29 -18.59 18.91 9.92
C GLY A 29 -18.30 20.24 9.21
N THR A 30 -17.12 20.44 8.64
CA THR A 30 -16.97 21.32 7.45
C THR A 30 -15.94 20.69 6.52
N GLY A 31 -16.40 20.01 5.47
CA GLY A 31 -15.56 19.33 4.48
C GLY A 31 -14.77 20.30 3.59
N LEU A 32 -13.85 21.07 4.18
CA LEU A 32 -12.71 21.61 3.45
C LEU A 32 -11.52 20.69 3.70
N SER A 33 -11.37 19.71 2.80
CA SER A 33 -10.08 19.08 2.58
C SER A 33 -9.04 20.20 2.35
N ILE A 34 -8.13 20.37 3.31
CA ILE A 34 -7.08 21.40 3.27
C ILE A 34 -5.96 21.03 2.28
N TYR A 35 -6.06 19.86 1.65
CA TYR A 35 -5.21 19.51 0.53
C TYR A 35 -5.59 20.38 -0.66
N PRO A 36 -4.63 20.99 -1.38
CA PRO A 36 -4.95 21.91 -2.46
C PRO A 36 -5.90 21.23 -3.44
N ARG A 37 -7.13 21.77 -3.50
CA ARG A 37 -8.22 21.43 -4.44
C ARG A 37 -7.77 21.79 -5.86
N ASN A 38 -6.79 21.06 -6.35
CA ASN A 38 -6.28 21.16 -7.71
C ASN A 38 -6.48 19.82 -8.41
N THR A 39 -7.69 19.28 -8.20
CA THR A 39 -8.19 17.93 -8.48
C THR A 39 -8.99 17.83 -9.77
N ASP A 40 -9.24 18.96 -10.44
CA ASP A 40 -10.12 18.98 -11.58
C ASP A 40 -9.33 18.75 -12.88
N PRO A 41 -9.58 17.65 -13.63
CA PRO A 41 -8.99 17.49 -14.95
C PRO A 41 -9.36 18.64 -15.91
N SER A 42 -10.40 19.46 -15.61
CA SER A 42 -10.79 20.65 -16.40
C SER A 42 -9.72 21.74 -16.44
N LYS A 43 -8.79 21.75 -15.48
CA LYS A 43 -7.67 22.70 -15.48
C LYS A 43 -6.66 22.46 -16.60
N PHE A 44 -6.64 21.23 -17.14
CA PHE A 44 -5.74 20.88 -18.23
C PHE A 44 -6.44 21.16 -19.56
N THR A 45 -5.69 21.72 -20.51
CA THR A 45 -6.15 22.00 -21.87
C THR A 45 -5.26 21.29 -22.88
N GLY A 46 -5.74 21.15 -24.11
CA GLY A 46 -4.97 20.57 -25.21
C GLY A 46 -4.44 19.16 -24.91
N PRO A 47 -3.17 18.84 -25.25
CA PRO A 47 -2.59 17.52 -25.03
C PRO A 47 -2.60 17.06 -23.57
N LEU A 48 -2.42 17.97 -22.61
CA LEU A 48 -2.43 17.63 -21.18
C LEU A 48 -3.81 17.18 -20.71
N ARG A 49 -4.88 17.69 -21.33
CA ARG A 49 -6.25 17.23 -21.02
C ARG A 49 -6.43 15.76 -21.37
N ALA A 50 -5.96 15.35 -22.55
CA ALA A 50 -6.03 13.96 -22.98
C ALA A 50 -5.25 13.02 -22.03
N ILE A 51 -4.08 13.44 -21.58
CA ILE A 51 -3.29 12.70 -20.58
C ILE A 51 -4.04 12.61 -19.25
N ALA A 52 -4.64 13.71 -18.77
CA ALA A 52 -5.42 13.72 -17.53
C ALA A 52 -6.64 12.78 -17.60
N ASP A 53 -7.33 12.75 -18.75
CA ASP A 53 -8.44 11.84 -18.99
C ASP A 53 -7.97 10.37 -19.03
N GLN A 54 -6.82 10.08 -19.66
CA GLN A 54 -6.20 8.74 -19.64
C GLN A 54 -5.83 8.31 -18.22
N ILE A 55 -5.18 9.17 -17.45
CA ILE A 55 -4.84 8.92 -16.03
C ILE A 55 -6.11 8.59 -15.26
N ASN A 56 -7.14 9.43 -15.36
CA ASN A 56 -8.40 9.23 -14.64
C ASN A 56 -9.10 7.93 -15.06
N LYS A 57 -8.97 7.52 -16.31
CA LYS A 57 -9.61 6.31 -16.81
C LYS A 57 -8.84 5.03 -16.48
N LEU A 58 -7.50 5.07 -16.50
CA LEU A 58 -6.68 3.86 -16.55
C LEU A 58 -5.88 3.60 -15.27
N VAL A 59 -5.63 4.62 -14.46
CA VAL A 59 -4.83 4.48 -13.22
C VAL A 59 -5.69 3.85 -12.13
N HIS A 60 -5.59 2.53 -12.01
CA HIS A 60 -6.26 1.71 -11.00
C HIS A 60 -5.30 0.59 -10.56
N PRO A 61 -4.38 0.86 -9.62
CA PRO A 61 -3.48 -0.17 -9.12
C PRO A 61 -4.26 -1.27 -8.39
N LEU A 62 -3.74 -2.51 -8.44
CA LEU A 62 -4.34 -3.62 -7.71
C LEU A 62 -4.17 -3.41 -6.19
N PRO A 63 -5.11 -3.85 -5.35
CA PRO A 63 -4.96 -3.78 -3.90
C PRO A 63 -3.66 -4.42 -3.41
N GLY A 64 -2.95 -3.76 -2.50
CA GLY A 64 -1.70 -4.22 -1.92
C GLY A 64 -0.47 -4.12 -2.83
N THR A 65 -0.59 -3.53 -4.02
CA THR A 65 0.53 -3.46 -5.00
C THR A 65 1.17 -2.09 -5.12
N SER A 66 0.64 -1.05 -4.47
CA SER A 66 1.13 0.32 -4.67
C SER A 66 2.41 0.60 -3.87
N VAL A 67 3.39 1.19 -4.54
CA VAL A 67 4.64 1.70 -3.95
C VAL A 67 4.77 3.19 -4.26
N LEU A 68 4.82 4.00 -3.21
CA LEU A 68 5.11 5.43 -3.23
C LEU A 68 6.58 5.67 -2.89
N TRP A 69 7.10 6.87 -3.18
CA TRP A 69 8.48 7.21 -2.82
C TRP A 69 8.71 8.71 -2.65
N SER A 70 9.69 9.08 -1.84
CA SER A 70 10.12 10.48 -1.66
C SER A 70 11.54 10.55 -1.08
N GLY A 71 12.24 11.67 -1.26
CA GLY A 71 13.57 11.93 -0.68
C GLY A 71 14.73 11.62 -1.62
N ARG A 72 15.85 11.11 -1.07
CA ARG A 72 17.04 10.49 -1.70
C ARG A 72 17.63 9.46 -0.72
N ILE A 73 18.14 8.34 -1.22
CA ILE A 73 18.88 7.36 -0.40
C ILE A 73 20.36 7.54 -0.76
N GLY A 74 21.12 8.25 0.08
CA GLY A 74 22.47 8.67 -0.27
C GLY A 74 22.52 9.46 -1.60
N ASN A 75 23.34 9.01 -2.55
CA ASN A 75 23.47 9.62 -3.88
C ASN A 75 22.49 9.04 -4.92
N GLU A 76 21.72 8.00 -4.59
CA GLU A 76 20.81 7.35 -5.52
C GLU A 76 19.51 8.15 -5.71
N LYS A 77 18.94 8.05 -6.92
CA LYS A 77 17.59 8.56 -7.18
C LYS A 77 16.60 7.60 -6.52
N PRO A 78 15.74 8.05 -5.58
CA PRO A 78 14.84 7.14 -4.88
C PRO A 78 13.85 6.42 -5.78
N MET A 79 13.55 7.01 -6.94
CA MET A 79 12.76 6.36 -7.98
C MET A 79 13.35 4.99 -8.37
N GLU A 80 14.68 4.85 -8.45
CA GLU A 80 15.35 3.60 -8.84
C GLU A 80 15.27 2.56 -7.71
N GLY A 81 15.47 2.98 -6.46
CA GLY A 81 15.29 2.11 -5.29
C GLY A 81 13.84 1.64 -5.13
N ALA A 82 12.87 2.55 -5.30
CA ALA A 82 11.45 2.23 -5.26
C ALA A 82 11.02 1.30 -6.40
N ARG A 83 11.51 1.54 -7.63
CA ARG A 83 11.28 0.66 -8.79
C ARG A 83 11.86 -0.73 -8.55
N THR A 84 13.09 -0.81 -8.03
CA THR A 84 13.75 -2.08 -7.68
C THR A 84 12.95 -2.85 -6.63
N TYR A 85 12.55 -2.17 -5.54
CA TYR A 85 11.70 -2.77 -4.52
C TYR A 85 10.36 -3.24 -5.10
N ALA A 86 9.72 -2.43 -5.94
CA ALA A 86 8.44 -2.74 -6.53
C ALA A 86 8.52 -4.00 -7.39
N LEU A 87 9.51 -4.08 -8.30
CA LEU A 87 9.75 -5.25 -9.13
C LEU A 87 10.02 -6.51 -8.30
N ALA A 88 10.88 -6.41 -7.29
CA ALA A 88 11.25 -7.54 -6.44
C ALA A 88 10.07 -8.11 -5.61
N ASN A 89 9.03 -7.30 -5.38
CA ASN A 89 7.90 -7.68 -4.53
C ASN A 89 6.57 -7.82 -5.29
N GLY A 90 6.59 -7.84 -6.63
CA GLY A 90 5.37 -7.93 -7.44
C GLY A 90 4.44 -6.71 -7.27
N LYS A 91 5.02 -5.55 -7.01
CA LYS A 91 4.36 -4.27 -6.79
C LYS A 91 4.65 -3.29 -7.93
N THR A 92 4.11 -2.08 -7.87
CA THR A 92 4.24 -1.06 -8.91
C THR A 92 4.33 0.35 -8.33
N THR A 93 5.18 1.20 -8.92
CA THR A 93 5.18 2.65 -8.67
C THR A 93 4.24 3.37 -9.65
N LEU A 94 3.98 4.66 -9.43
CA LEU A 94 3.23 5.48 -10.39
C LEU A 94 3.86 5.40 -11.80
N GLU A 95 5.17 5.61 -11.90
CA GLU A 95 5.89 5.64 -13.17
C GLU A 95 5.80 4.30 -13.91
N MET A 96 6.03 3.21 -13.19
CA MET A 96 5.87 1.85 -13.73
C MET A 96 4.44 1.63 -14.22
N PHE A 97 3.45 2.06 -13.43
CA PHE A 97 2.06 1.89 -13.79
C PHE A 97 1.71 2.65 -15.08
N LEU A 98 2.10 3.93 -15.17
CA LEU A 98 1.87 4.76 -16.35
C LEU A 98 2.55 4.16 -17.60
N GLU A 99 3.79 3.69 -17.45
CA GLU A 99 4.54 2.98 -18.49
C GLU A 99 3.77 1.74 -18.99
N THR A 100 3.27 0.89 -18.07
CA THR A 100 2.49 -0.31 -18.44
C THR A 100 1.16 0.00 -19.13
N LYS A 101 0.62 1.20 -18.93
CA LYS A 101 -0.61 1.66 -19.59
C LYS A 101 -0.35 2.44 -20.88
N GLY A 102 0.91 2.61 -21.28
CA GLY A 102 1.29 3.38 -22.47
C GLY A 102 0.96 4.88 -22.34
N ILE A 103 0.89 5.41 -21.11
CA ILE A 103 0.65 6.83 -20.87
C ILE A 103 1.99 7.56 -20.88
N ASN A 104 2.24 8.31 -21.94
CA ASN A 104 3.46 9.10 -22.09
C ASN A 104 3.34 10.41 -21.32
N MET A 105 4.03 10.51 -20.20
CA MET A 105 4.07 11.73 -19.39
C MET A 105 5.08 12.74 -19.95
N PRO A 106 4.77 14.05 -19.90
CA PRO A 106 5.76 15.09 -20.19
C PRO A 106 6.88 15.12 -19.13
N ASP A 107 7.98 15.81 -19.43
CA ASP A 107 9.05 16.01 -18.45
C ASP A 107 8.51 16.71 -17.19
N TRP A 108 8.74 16.10 -16.03
CA TRP A 108 8.26 16.59 -14.74
C TRP A 108 8.80 17.97 -14.39
N ARG A 109 9.96 18.37 -14.92
CA ARG A 109 10.55 19.69 -14.69
C ARG A 109 9.73 20.78 -15.36
N VAL A 110 9.07 20.45 -16.46
CA VAL A 110 8.24 21.36 -17.26
C VAL A 110 6.80 21.32 -16.74
N GLU A 111 6.20 20.14 -16.64
CA GLU A 111 4.77 19.98 -16.39
C GLU A 111 4.49 19.37 -15.01
N LYS A 112 4.83 20.09 -13.95
CA LYS A 112 4.70 19.58 -12.56
C LYS A 112 3.26 19.22 -12.17
N ASP A 113 2.28 19.93 -12.72
CA ASP A 113 0.89 19.80 -12.26
C ASP A 113 0.20 18.55 -12.78
N ILE A 114 0.56 18.05 -13.97
CA ILE A 114 0.04 16.75 -14.46
C ILE A 114 0.65 15.60 -13.67
N TRP A 115 1.90 15.70 -13.24
CA TRP A 115 2.54 14.73 -12.34
C TRP A 115 1.89 14.71 -10.95
N LYS A 116 1.60 15.88 -10.36
CA LYS A 116 0.84 15.96 -9.11
C LYS A 116 -0.55 15.35 -9.23
N TYR A 117 -1.20 15.56 -10.38
CA TYR A 117 -2.50 14.96 -10.67
C TYR A 117 -2.42 13.43 -10.76
N ALA A 118 -1.44 12.90 -11.50
CA ALA A 118 -1.20 11.46 -11.60
C ALA A 118 -0.91 10.83 -10.22
N SER A 119 -0.04 11.46 -9.44
CA SER A 119 0.32 11.06 -8.07
C SER A 119 -0.90 10.97 -7.15
N ARG A 120 -1.76 12.01 -7.19
CA ARG A 120 -3.03 12.02 -6.47
C ARG A 120 -3.92 10.85 -6.88
N VAL A 121 -4.17 10.68 -8.19
CA VAL A 121 -5.09 9.64 -8.69
C VAL A 121 -4.59 8.25 -8.28
N PHE A 122 -3.28 8.02 -8.39
CA PHE A 122 -2.66 6.78 -7.96
C PHE A 122 -2.84 6.54 -6.46
N ALA A 123 -2.41 7.47 -5.60
CA ALA A 123 -2.53 7.34 -4.15
C ALA A 123 -3.99 7.21 -3.67
N GLN A 124 -4.90 8.00 -4.23
CA GLN A 124 -6.33 7.93 -3.92
C GLN A 124 -6.94 6.57 -4.28
N ARG A 125 -6.43 5.90 -5.32
CA ARG A 125 -6.92 4.60 -5.79
C ARG A 125 -6.10 3.41 -5.28
N SER A 126 -5.00 3.66 -4.57
CA SER A 126 -4.23 2.62 -3.90
C SER A 126 -5.00 2.04 -2.72
N GLU A 127 -5.29 0.74 -2.75
CA GLU A 127 -6.01 0.03 -1.68
C GLU A 127 -5.13 -1.03 -1.01
N GLY A 128 -5.55 -1.53 0.15
CA GLY A 128 -4.80 -2.54 0.90
C GLY A 128 -3.51 -1.99 1.51
N GLN A 129 -2.44 -2.78 1.51
CA GLN A 129 -1.15 -2.32 2.03
C GLN A 129 -0.37 -1.53 0.96
N VAL A 130 -0.23 -0.23 1.19
CA VAL A 130 0.62 0.69 0.44
C VAL A 130 1.99 0.77 1.11
N VAL A 131 3.06 0.68 0.31
CA VAL A 131 4.43 0.85 0.80
C VAL A 131 4.96 2.20 0.32
N ALA A 132 5.64 2.95 1.19
CA ALA A 132 6.36 4.15 0.82
C ALA A 132 7.86 3.96 1.08
N ILE A 133 8.67 4.07 0.03
CA ILE A 133 10.13 4.03 0.12
C ILE A 133 10.63 5.45 0.32
N LEU A 134 11.13 5.74 1.51
CA LEU A 134 11.56 7.07 1.90
C LEU A 134 13.08 7.17 1.90
N GLY A 135 13.57 8.31 1.44
CA GLY A 135 14.96 8.69 1.55
C GLY A 135 15.36 9.11 2.95
N ASP A 136 16.61 9.56 3.06
CA ASP A 136 17.18 10.07 4.30
C ASP A 136 16.37 11.26 4.81
N LYS A 137 16.29 11.40 6.15
CA LYS A 137 15.47 12.44 6.79
C LYS A 137 15.72 13.85 6.24
N HIS A 138 16.98 14.18 5.91
CA HIS A 138 17.37 15.50 5.40
C HIS A 138 17.00 15.73 3.93
N THR A 139 16.58 14.70 3.20
CA THR A 139 16.16 14.79 1.79
C THR A 139 14.64 14.77 1.63
N LEU A 140 13.92 14.33 2.66
CA LEU A 140 12.47 14.39 2.71
C LEU A 140 12.04 15.82 2.96
N ARG A 141 11.48 16.45 1.91
CA ARG A 141 10.95 17.80 2.01
C ARG A 141 9.48 17.75 2.45
N ASP A 142 9.13 18.58 3.41
CA ASP A 142 7.74 18.68 3.92
C ASP A 142 6.76 19.16 2.84
N ASP A 143 7.25 19.87 1.83
CA ASP A 143 6.48 20.34 0.67
C ASP A 143 6.43 19.34 -0.50
N SER A 144 6.97 18.12 -0.32
CA SER A 144 6.98 17.11 -1.38
C SER A 144 5.58 16.61 -1.73
N VAL A 145 5.42 16.10 -2.95
CA VAL A 145 4.16 15.49 -3.43
C VAL A 145 3.72 14.36 -2.51
N TYR A 146 4.66 13.54 -2.07
CA TYR A 146 4.40 12.51 -1.07
C TYR A 146 3.81 13.08 0.22
N MET A 147 4.48 14.07 0.84
CA MET A 147 4.08 14.61 2.15
C MET A 147 2.75 15.37 2.09
N THR A 148 2.51 16.10 1.01
CA THR A 148 1.38 17.04 0.90
C THR A 148 0.17 16.48 0.15
N ILE A 149 0.34 15.42 -0.63
CA ILE A 149 -0.72 14.85 -1.48
C ILE A 149 -0.88 13.36 -1.20
N GLU A 150 0.14 12.54 -1.46
CA GLU A 150 -0.05 11.08 -1.50
C GLU A 150 -0.25 10.47 -0.12
N ARG A 151 0.66 10.76 0.81
CA ARG A 151 0.62 10.25 2.19
C ARG A 151 -0.70 10.56 2.89
N PRO A 152 -1.20 11.81 2.91
CA PRO A 152 -2.48 12.08 3.55
C PRO A 152 -3.65 11.35 2.90
N LEU A 153 -3.69 11.25 1.56
CA LEU A 153 -4.76 10.54 0.85
C LEU A 153 -4.80 9.05 1.20
N VAL A 154 -3.63 8.42 1.40
CA VAL A 154 -3.59 7.02 1.84
C VAL A 154 -4.05 6.87 3.29
N LEU A 155 -3.67 7.79 4.17
CA LEU A 155 -4.02 7.74 5.60
C LEU A 155 -5.49 8.05 5.89
N GLU A 156 -6.17 8.79 5.01
CA GLU A 156 -7.61 9.10 5.13
C GLU A 156 -8.50 7.91 4.72
N LYS A 157 -7.95 6.89 4.04
CA LYS A 157 -8.72 5.77 3.51
C LYS A 157 -8.90 4.65 4.52
N ASP A 158 -10.15 4.33 4.84
CA ASP A 158 -10.50 3.14 5.61
C ASP A 158 -9.99 1.85 4.93
N GLY A 159 -9.52 0.90 5.74
CA GLY A 159 -9.03 -0.40 5.27
C GLY A 159 -7.71 -0.35 4.48
N THR A 160 -7.11 0.82 4.30
CA THR A 160 -5.82 0.99 3.62
C THR A 160 -4.72 1.21 4.66
N GLY A 161 -3.64 0.43 4.58
CA GLY A 161 -2.50 0.53 5.48
C GLY A 161 -1.30 1.15 4.78
N LEU A 162 -0.61 2.08 5.44
CA LEU A 162 0.64 2.68 4.94
C LEU A 162 1.85 2.14 5.71
N VAL A 163 2.83 1.60 4.98
CA VAL A 163 4.12 1.16 5.52
C VAL A 163 5.23 2.04 4.97
N GLU A 164 5.82 2.88 5.81
CA GLU A 164 6.99 3.69 5.44
C GLU A 164 8.28 2.92 5.74
N ILE A 165 9.13 2.73 4.73
CA ILE A 165 10.45 2.12 4.85
C ILE A 165 11.49 3.23 4.71
N ARG A 166 12.32 3.42 5.73
CA ARG A 166 13.40 4.43 5.76
C ARG A 166 14.78 3.79 5.64
N PRO A 167 15.80 4.54 5.21
CA PRO A 167 17.16 4.02 5.10
C PRO A 167 17.65 3.54 6.47
N GLY A 168 18.36 2.40 6.50
CA GLY A 168 18.86 1.80 7.73
C GLY A 168 17.83 1.04 8.57
N GLN A 169 16.55 1.00 8.19
CA GLN A 169 15.61 0.07 8.80
C GLN A 169 15.82 -1.33 8.23
N PRO A 170 16.05 -2.37 9.07
CA PRO A 170 16.25 -3.72 8.58
C PRO A 170 14.99 -4.22 7.88
N PRO A 171 15.13 -5.07 6.83
CA PRO A 171 14.00 -5.67 6.13
C PRO A 171 13.08 -6.52 7.03
N GLU A 172 13.46 -6.78 8.29
CA GLU A 172 12.63 -7.47 9.28
C GLU A 172 11.42 -6.67 9.76
N VAL A 173 11.45 -5.33 9.69
CA VAL A 173 10.25 -4.49 9.90
C VAL A 173 9.18 -4.83 8.85
N ILE A 174 9.60 -5.19 7.64
CA ILE A 174 8.73 -5.61 6.52
C ILE A 174 8.06 -6.96 6.85
N LYS A 175 8.80 -7.92 7.43
CA LYS A 175 8.26 -9.23 7.84
C LYS A 175 7.30 -9.14 9.03
N LYS A 176 7.56 -8.27 10.02
CA LYS A 176 6.72 -8.14 11.22
C LYS A 176 5.33 -7.57 10.93
N LEU A 177 5.20 -6.74 9.88
CA LEU A 177 3.93 -6.19 9.41
C LEU A 177 3.10 -7.22 8.62
N GLU A 178 3.75 -8.17 7.94
CA GLU A 178 3.09 -9.27 7.24
C GLU A 178 2.49 -10.32 8.20
N VAL A 179 3.17 -10.58 9.33
CA VAL A 179 2.69 -11.50 10.39
C VAL A 179 1.47 -10.95 11.13
N LYS A 180 1.42 -9.63 11.36
CA LYS A 180 0.31 -9.00 12.10
C LYS A 180 -1.01 -9.00 11.30
N ASN A 181 -0.94 -8.90 9.96
CA ASN A 181 -2.10 -8.93 9.08
C ASN A 181 -2.69 -10.34 8.83
N LYS A 182 -1.91 -11.42 9.04
CA LYS A 182 -2.44 -12.79 8.98
C LYS A 182 -3.22 -13.22 10.24
N GLY A 183 -3.16 -12.45 11.32
CA GLY A 183 -3.82 -12.77 12.60
C GLY A 183 -5.26 -12.26 12.76
N SER A 184 -5.80 -11.50 11.80
CA SER A 184 -7.09 -10.80 11.90
C SER A 184 -8.16 -11.30 10.92
N SER A 185 -8.09 -12.56 10.47
CA SER A 185 -9.19 -13.22 9.76
C SER A 185 -9.68 -14.40 10.58
N SER A 186 -10.75 -14.17 11.31
CA SER A 186 -11.52 -15.12 12.10
C SER A 186 -12.00 -16.34 11.28
N LYS A 187 -11.76 -17.55 11.81
CA LYS A 187 -12.63 -18.74 11.66
C LYS A 187 -14.06 -18.41 12.20
N PRO A 188 -15.15 -19.15 11.89
CA PRO A 188 -15.18 -20.61 11.67
C PRO A 188 -16.17 -21.13 10.60
N GLY A 189 -16.12 -22.44 10.31
CA GLY A 189 -17.15 -23.10 9.50
C GLY A 189 -16.78 -24.52 9.10
N THR A 190 -16.69 -25.42 10.08
CA THR A 190 -16.54 -26.86 9.93
C THR A 190 -17.68 -27.43 9.08
N ASN A 191 -17.37 -28.19 8.02
CA ASN A 191 -18.18 -29.35 7.66
C ASN A 191 -17.34 -30.38 6.90
N ALA A 192 -17.10 -31.48 7.61
CA ALA A 192 -16.59 -32.72 7.06
C ALA A 192 -17.69 -33.39 6.23
N ARG A 193 -17.36 -33.84 5.03
CA ARG A 193 -18.06 -34.98 4.42
C ARG A 193 -17.08 -35.85 3.64
N LYS A 194 -16.87 -37.04 4.20
CA LYS A 194 -16.27 -38.24 3.57
C LYS A 194 -17.13 -38.67 2.38
N SER A 195 -16.50 -39.02 1.26
CA SER A 195 -16.99 -40.08 0.38
C SER A 195 -15.83 -40.72 -0.38
N SER A 196 -15.64 -42.01 -0.13
CA SER A 196 -14.70 -42.94 -0.75
C SER A 196 -15.36 -43.77 -1.85
N SER A 197 -14.55 -44.32 -2.75
CA SER A 197 -14.78 -45.47 -3.66
C SER A 197 -15.76 -45.21 -4.84
N ASP A 198 -15.66 -45.81 -6.03
CA ASP A 198 -14.92 -47.00 -6.47
C ASP A 198 -14.76 -47.06 -8.02
N SER A 199 -13.72 -47.79 -8.43
CA SER A 199 -13.39 -48.55 -9.64
C SER A 199 -14.31 -48.58 -10.89
N GLY A 200 -13.66 -48.54 -12.06
CA GLY A 200 -14.22 -48.97 -13.35
C GLY A 200 -13.16 -49.17 -14.44
N LYS A 201 -12.56 -50.37 -14.48
CA LYS A 201 -11.63 -50.88 -15.51
C LYS A 201 -12.27 -50.95 -16.92
N GLY A 202 -11.45 -50.69 -17.95
CA GLY A 202 -11.75 -51.10 -19.34
C GLY A 202 -10.58 -50.90 -20.31
N LYS A 203 -9.70 -51.90 -20.41
CA LYS A 203 -8.66 -52.02 -21.45
C LYS A 203 -9.30 -52.33 -22.82
N LYS A 204 -8.79 -51.73 -23.91
CA LYS A 204 -8.38 -52.47 -25.12
C LYS A 204 -7.53 -51.60 -26.06
N THR A 205 -6.41 -52.22 -26.44
CA THR A 205 -5.37 -51.92 -27.41
C THR A 205 -5.86 -51.79 -28.87
N VAL A 206 -5.14 -51.04 -29.73
CA VAL A 206 -4.34 -51.54 -30.88
C VAL A 206 -4.07 -50.43 -31.94
N ALA A 207 -2.82 -50.45 -32.43
CA ALA A 207 -2.28 -50.00 -33.74
C ALA A 207 -1.94 -48.53 -34.03
N LEU A 208 -0.62 -48.30 -34.15
CA LEU A 208 0.02 -47.38 -35.10
C LEU A 208 -0.20 -47.86 -36.56
N PRO A 209 -0.14 -46.97 -37.55
CA PRO A 209 1.07 -46.98 -38.39
C PRO A 209 1.64 -45.59 -38.76
N ARG A 210 2.93 -45.65 -39.09
CA ARG A 210 3.80 -44.67 -39.75
C ARG A 210 3.32 -44.30 -41.17
N ASN A 211 3.50 -43.03 -41.56
CA ASN A 211 4.25 -42.57 -42.76
C ASN A 211 4.17 -41.03 -42.84
N VAL A 212 5.26 -40.25 -42.82
CA VAL A 212 6.34 -40.02 -43.81
C VAL A 212 5.93 -39.10 -44.97
N ALA A 213 6.72 -38.01 -45.11
CA ALA A 213 7.00 -37.19 -46.30
C ALA A 213 5.90 -36.21 -46.76
N LYS A 214 6.16 -35.03 -47.36
CA LYS A 214 7.34 -34.23 -47.72
C LYS A 214 6.80 -32.88 -48.24
N ARG A 215 7.58 -31.80 -48.07
CA ARG A 215 7.78 -30.63 -48.96
C ARG A 215 6.58 -30.00 -49.69
N LYS A 216 6.42 -28.68 -49.52
CA LYS A 216 6.74 -27.70 -50.56
C LYS A 216 7.39 -26.48 -49.92
#